data_AF-A0AAP0ZLC2-F1
#
_entry.id   AF-A0AAP0ZLC2-F1
#
_cell.length_a   1.000
_cell.length_b   1.000
_cell.length_c   1.000
_cell.angle_alpha   90.00
_cell.angle_beta   90.00
_cell.angle_gamma   90.00
#
_symmetry.space_group_name_H-M   'P 1'
#
loop_
_entity.id
_entity.type
_entity.pdbx_description
1 polymer ?
#
loop_
_entity_poly.entity_id
_entity_poly.type
_entity_poly.pdbx_seq_one_letter_code
_entity_poly.pdbx_strand_id
1 'polypeptide(L)'
;MATNENEVGTPTSTGGQNADAPEERVATRYVDAQGHTVFAWNLTSSKLTDPVKLYIPSHRIVPIVFVPGIMGSNLRAIKDIERKGGIGGRGSSGIIARKGQRIWNIDSMTSPVKADNSISWPGQDAAARQLLLNMDAVEVDDGGPIELRREESFVYLPDEGRSADRKREEIRQARLNDKRRRGWGTVSWYSYGPFLNWLEEQLAGATYRNGKPSTTFLELLQQVGTSPTGAIHAPPPLTEEQIKKLVKFRFPVHAVGYNWLKSNLDSGQYLADKIAAIRKHYTDLGM
;
A
#
# COMPACT_ATOMS: atom_id res chain seq x y z
N MET A 1 23.17 10.67 71.95
CA MET A 1 21.90 10.72 71.20
C MET A 1 22.14 11.56 69.96
N ALA A 2 22.33 10.89 68.82
CA ALA A 2 22.37 11.52 67.51
C ALA A 2 21.77 10.49 66.54
N THR A 3 20.68 10.84 65.88
CA THR A 3 20.03 10.04 64.85
C THR A 3 20.22 10.73 63.51
N ASN A 4 20.80 9.98 62.57
CA ASN A 4 20.75 10.22 61.13
C ASN A 4 19.31 10.21 60.64
N GLU A 5 19.02 10.95 59.55
CA GLU A 5 18.44 10.35 58.34
C GLU A 5 18.67 11.26 57.13
N ASN A 6 19.20 10.65 56.06
CA ASN A 6 19.51 11.21 54.75
C ASN A 6 18.25 11.14 53.87
N GLU A 7 17.88 12.23 53.20
CA GLU A 7 17.19 12.15 51.91
C GLU A 7 17.83 13.11 50.90
N VAL A 8 18.20 12.52 49.75
CA VAL A 8 18.90 13.15 48.63
C VAL A 8 17.85 13.68 47.66
N GLY A 9 17.71 15.01 47.57
CA GLY A 9 16.96 15.70 46.52
C GLY A 9 17.88 16.15 45.39
N THR A 10 17.72 15.54 44.22
CA THR A 10 18.45 15.87 42.97
C THR A 10 17.85 17.13 42.31
N PRO A 11 18.66 18.03 41.71
CA PRO A 11 18.21 19.38 41.35
C PRO A 11 17.36 19.43 40.08
N THR A 12 16.31 20.24 40.14
CA THR A 12 15.39 20.55 39.04
C THR A 12 16.12 21.35 37.95
N SER A 13 16.32 20.72 36.79
CA SER A 13 16.83 21.36 35.57
C SER A 13 15.73 22.23 34.94
N THR A 14 15.89 23.55 35.03
CA THR A 14 15.13 24.55 34.29
C THR A 14 15.54 24.55 32.81
N GLY A 15 14.91 23.70 32.01
CA GLY A 15 15.00 23.72 30.55
C GLY A 15 13.67 24.20 29.96
N GLY A 16 13.54 25.51 29.76
CA GLY A 16 12.39 26.10 29.05
C GLY A 16 12.32 25.59 27.62
N GLN A 17 11.43 24.63 27.36
CA GLN A 17 11.02 24.30 26.00
C GLN A 17 10.14 25.44 25.49
N ASN A 18 10.52 25.97 24.33
CA ASN A 18 9.82 27.01 23.59
C ASN A 18 8.45 26.46 23.12
N ALA A 19 7.44 26.50 24.00
CA ALA A 19 6.14 25.88 23.78
C ALA A 19 5.14 26.78 23.03
N ASP A 20 5.56 27.97 22.58
CA ASP A 20 4.66 29.02 22.09
C ASP A 20 4.80 29.36 20.59
N ALA A 21 5.55 28.57 19.82
CA ALA A 21 5.46 28.69 18.36
C ALA A 21 4.15 28.00 17.91
N PRO A 22 3.21 28.70 17.24
CA PRO A 22 2.02 28.06 16.70
C PRO A 22 2.45 26.95 15.74
N GLU A 23 2.03 25.71 16.00
CA GLU A 23 2.27 24.60 15.09
C GLU A 23 1.72 24.95 13.71
N GLU A 24 2.58 24.83 12.70
CA GLU A 24 2.26 25.11 11.31
C GLU A 24 1.05 24.26 10.85
N ARG A 25 -0.06 24.92 10.50
CA ARG A 25 -1.25 24.21 10.04
C ARG A 25 -1.07 23.74 8.59
N VAL A 26 -1.10 22.42 8.41
CA VAL A 26 -0.98 21.78 7.10
C VAL A 26 -2.26 21.03 6.76
N ALA A 27 -2.80 21.26 5.56
CA ALA A 27 -4.00 20.57 5.12
C ALA A 27 -3.73 19.08 4.84
N THR A 28 -4.61 18.20 5.30
CA THR A 28 -4.47 16.76 5.05
C THR A 28 -4.70 16.46 3.57
N ARG A 29 -3.64 16.03 2.88
CA ARG A 29 -3.68 15.57 1.48
C ARG A 29 -4.12 14.10 1.38
N TYR A 30 -4.87 13.76 0.35
CA TYR A 30 -5.14 12.40 -0.07
C TYR A 30 -5.35 12.32 -1.59
N VAL A 31 -5.43 11.10 -2.13
CA VAL A 31 -5.78 10.85 -3.52
C VAL A 31 -7.19 10.25 -3.55
N ASP A 32 -8.05 10.77 -4.42
CA ASP A 32 -9.39 10.21 -4.59
C ASP A 32 -9.37 8.89 -5.38
N ALA A 33 -10.54 8.29 -5.58
CA ALA A 33 -10.65 7.04 -6.33
C ALA A 33 -10.30 7.18 -7.82
N GLN A 34 -10.20 8.41 -8.33
CA GLN A 34 -9.88 8.73 -9.73
C GLN A 34 -8.40 9.06 -9.92
N GLY A 35 -7.62 9.19 -8.84
CA GLY A 35 -6.21 9.53 -8.91
C GLY A 35 -5.90 11.03 -8.76
N HIS A 36 -6.90 11.88 -8.52
CA HIS A 36 -6.69 13.30 -8.30
C HIS A 36 -6.19 13.58 -6.88
N THR A 37 -5.30 14.58 -6.75
CA THR A 37 -4.85 15.06 -5.45
C THR A 37 -5.91 15.96 -4.84
N VAL A 38 -6.39 15.61 -3.66
CA VAL A 38 -7.42 16.35 -2.92
C VAL A 38 -6.87 16.75 -1.55
N PHE A 39 -7.27 17.92 -1.07
CA PHE A 39 -7.00 18.39 0.28
C PHE A 39 -8.30 18.37 1.09
N ALA A 40 -8.25 17.73 2.26
CA ALA A 40 -9.38 17.72 3.17
C ALA A 40 -9.51 19.09 3.85
N TRP A 41 -10.74 19.60 3.88
CA TRP A 41 -11.08 20.85 4.55
C TRP A 41 -12.42 20.71 5.28
N ASN A 42 -12.56 21.46 6.37
CA ASN A 42 -13.80 21.66 7.10
C ASN A 42 -13.89 23.14 7.51
N LEU A 43 -15.08 23.63 7.83
CA LEU A 43 -15.24 25.00 8.32
C LEU A 43 -14.46 25.16 9.63
N THR A 44 -13.41 25.97 9.60
CA THR A 44 -12.63 26.35 10.78
C THR A 44 -13.27 27.54 11.47
N SER A 45 -13.13 27.60 12.80
CA SER A 45 -13.52 28.77 13.59
C SER A 45 -12.95 30.06 13.01
N SER A 46 -13.75 31.13 12.98
CA SER A 46 -13.32 32.48 12.57
C SER A 46 -12.21 33.07 13.45
N LYS A 47 -11.89 32.43 14.58
CA LYS A 47 -10.76 32.77 15.46
C LYS A 47 -9.40 32.32 14.90
N LEU A 48 -9.37 31.35 13.99
CA LEU A 48 -8.15 30.86 13.37
C LEU A 48 -7.84 31.68 12.12
N THR A 49 -6.85 32.57 12.21
CA THR A 49 -6.49 33.52 11.15
C THR A 49 -5.14 33.23 10.50
N ASP A 50 -4.38 32.27 11.03
CA ASP A 50 -3.09 31.86 10.48
C ASP A 50 -3.25 31.14 9.13
N PRO A 51 -2.27 31.21 8.22
CA PRO A 51 -2.35 30.55 6.92
C PRO A 51 -2.21 29.03 7.07
N VAL A 52 -3.03 28.28 6.34
CA VAL A 52 -2.88 26.83 6.18
C VAL A 52 -2.05 26.53 4.94
N LYS A 53 -1.01 25.71 5.07
CA LYS A 53 -0.15 25.32 3.95
C LYS A 53 -0.66 24.08 3.24
N LEU A 54 -0.67 24.14 1.91
CA LEU A 54 -1.03 23.03 1.03
C LEU A 54 0.22 22.61 0.24
N TYR A 55 0.79 21.45 0.56
CA TYR A 55 1.93 20.91 -0.18
C TYR A 55 1.47 20.14 -1.40
N ILE A 56 1.55 20.80 -2.56
CA ILE A 56 1.22 20.21 -3.85
C ILE A 56 2.37 19.29 -4.30
N PRO A 57 2.11 17.99 -4.56
CA PRO A 57 3.14 17.10 -5.08
C PRO A 57 3.56 17.48 -6.50
N SER A 58 4.75 17.03 -6.92
CA SER A 58 5.14 17.14 -8.32
C SER A 58 4.15 16.41 -9.23
N HIS A 59 3.84 17.03 -10.37
CA HIS A 59 3.02 16.43 -11.43
C HIS A 59 3.84 15.46 -12.30
N ARG A 60 5.18 15.45 -12.17
CA ARG A 60 6.04 14.51 -12.92
C ARG A 60 6.01 13.14 -12.26
N ILE A 61 5.36 12.19 -12.91
CA ILE A 61 5.17 10.85 -12.36
C ILE A 61 6.17 9.86 -12.95
N VAL A 62 6.76 9.03 -12.09
CA VAL A 62 7.49 7.82 -12.47
C VAL A 62 6.83 6.65 -11.74
N PRO A 63 5.86 5.94 -12.36
CA PRO A 63 5.17 4.84 -11.70
C PRO A 63 6.15 3.71 -11.38
N ILE A 64 6.10 3.21 -10.15
CA ILE A 64 6.85 2.01 -9.75
C ILE A 64 5.90 0.82 -9.84
N VAL A 65 6.27 -0.20 -10.59
CA VAL A 65 5.43 -1.40 -10.79
C VAL A 65 6.04 -2.58 -10.05
N PHE A 66 5.41 -2.96 -8.95
CA PHE A 66 5.73 -4.16 -8.19
C PHE A 66 5.08 -5.38 -8.85
N VAL A 67 5.87 -6.42 -9.08
CA VAL A 67 5.43 -7.70 -9.63
C VAL A 67 5.69 -8.79 -8.59
N PRO A 68 4.66 -9.54 -8.15
CA PRO A 68 4.83 -10.57 -7.12
C PRO A 68 5.57 -11.80 -7.67
N GLY A 69 5.99 -12.67 -6.75
CA GLY A 69 6.69 -13.91 -7.07
C GLY A 69 5.76 -15.13 -7.17
N ILE A 70 6.34 -16.29 -6.89
CA ILE A 70 5.67 -17.60 -6.92
C ILE A 70 4.43 -17.58 -6.05
N MET A 71 3.27 -17.91 -6.65
CA MET A 71 1.97 -18.00 -5.98
C MET A 71 1.57 -16.71 -5.21
N GLY A 72 2.15 -15.58 -5.57
CA GLY A 72 2.03 -14.33 -4.81
C GLY A 72 0.81 -13.48 -5.17
N SER A 73 0.04 -13.86 -6.20
CA SER A 73 -1.17 -13.14 -6.63
C SER A 73 -2.42 -13.88 -6.20
N ASN A 74 -3.44 -13.13 -5.78
CA ASN A 74 -4.76 -13.67 -5.46
C ASN A 74 -5.46 -14.12 -6.75
N LEU A 75 -6.16 -15.26 -6.71
CA LEU A 75 -6.92 -15.79 -7.85
C LEU A 75 -8.37 -16.09 -7.47
N ARG A 76 -9.30 -15.78 -8.38
CA ARG A 76 -10.72 -16.15 -8.26
C ARG A 76 -11.22 -16.89 -9.50
N ALA A 77 -12.31 -17.64 -9.33
CA ALA A 77 -12.91 -18.39 -10.41
C ALA A 77 -13.63 -17.47 -11.41
N ILE A 78 -13.37 -17.65 -12.71
CA ILE A 78 -14.06 -16.88 -13.77
C ILE A 78 -15.45 -17.45 -14.09
N LYS A 79 -15.71 -18.70 -13.69
CA LYS A 79 -16.93 -19.48 -13.94
C LYS A 79 -17.15 -20.49 -12.82
N ASP A 80 -18.33 -21.08 -12.76
CA ASP A 80 -18.57 -22.22 -11.87
C ASP A 80 -17.63 -23.38 -12.27
N ILE A 81 -16.92 -23.93 -11.29
CA ILE A 81 -16.00 -25.06 -11.45
C ILE A 81 -16.73 -26.30 -10.97
N GLU A 82 -16.93 -27.24 -11.88
CA GLU A 82 -17.68 -28.47 -11.63
C GLU A 82 -16.74 -29.66 -11.60
N ARG A 83 -17.00 -30.57 -10.67
CA ARG A 83 -16.44 -31.91 -10.68
C ARG A 83 -17.48 -32.86 -11.24
N LYS A 84 -17.15 -33.57 -12.31
CA LYS A 84 -17.94 -34.70 -12.79
C LYS A 84 -17.63 -35.93 -11.94
N GLY A 85 -18.64 -36.71 -11.59
CA GLY A 85 -18.48 -37.97 -10.87
C GLY A 85 -17.50 -38.91 -11.57
N GLY A 86 -16.78 -39.73 -10.78
CA GLY A 86 -15.73 -40.61 -11.29
C GLY A 86 -16.25 -41.70 -12.24
N ILE A 87 -15.32 -42.31 -12.99
CA ILE A 87 -15.61 -43.47 -13.84
C ILE A 87 -16.23 -44.58 -12.95
N GLY A 88 -17.44 -45.02 -13.30
CA GLY A 88 -18.18 -46.07 -12.56
C GLY A 88 -19.21 -45.57 -11.54
N GLY A 89 -19.60 -44.29 -11.54
CA GLY A 89 -20.74 -43.80 -10.75
C GLY A 89 -20.48 -43.63 -9.25
N ARG A 90 -19.24 -43.82 -8.80
CA ARG A 90 -18.81 -43.48 -7.44
C ARG A 90 -18.26 -42.05 -7.41
N GLY A 91 -19.10 -41.13 -6.94
CA GLY A 91 -18.76 -39.72 -6.69
C GLY A 91 -19.91 -38.81 -7.08
N SER A 92 -20.25 -37.85 -6.21
CA SER A 92 -21.25 -36.82 -6.52
C SER A 92 -20.66 -35.84 -7.55
N SER A 93 -21.36 -35.67 -8.68
CA SER A 93 -21.14 -34.52 -9.54
C SER A 93 -21.61 -33.26 -8.82
N GLY A 94 -20.85 -32.18 -8.87
CA GLY A 94 -21.23 -30.95 -8.19
C GLY A 94 -20.30 -29.78 -8.46
N ILE A 95 -20.80 -28.58 -8.16
CA ILE A 95 -20.04 -27.35 -8.23
C ILE A 95 -19.13 -27.29 -6.99
N ILE A 96 -17.83 -27.26 -7.22
CA ILE A 96 -16.79 -27.21 -6.17
C ILE A 96 -16.29 -25.78 -5.92
N ALA A 97 -16.50 -24.87 -6.86
CA ALA A 97 -16.36 -23.43 -6.65
C ALA A 97 -17.32 -22.65 -7.55
N ARG A 98 -17.87 -21.55 -7.04
CA ARG A 98 -18.75 -20.65 -7.79
C ARG A 98 -17.95 -19.57 -8.51
N LYS A 99 -18.49 -19.02 -9.59
CA LYS A 99 -17.97 -17.83 -10.25
C LYS A 99 -17.74 -16.71 -9.23
N GLY A 100 -16.58 -16.08 -9.27
CA GLY A 100 -16.16 -15.01 -8.37
C GLY A 100 -15.67 -15.49 -6.99
N GLN A 101 -15.76 -16.79 -6.69
CA GLN A 101 -15.19 -17.35 -5.46
C GLN A 101 -13.66 -17.30 -5.52
N ARG A 102 -13.03 -16.87 -4.42
CA ARG A 102 -11.57 -16.82 -4.33
C ARG A 102 -11.03 -18.23 -4.22
N ILE A 103 -10.22 -18.58 -5.20
CA ILE A 103 -9.56 -19.88 -5.30
C ILE A 103 -8.25 -19.84 -4.54
N TRP A 104 -7.41 -18.84 -4.80
CA TRP A 104 -6.12 -18.70 -4.14
C TRP A 104 -6.01 -17.36 -3.44
N ASN A 105 -5.85 -17.40 -2.12
CA ASN A 105 -5.62 -16.22 -1.30
C ASN A 105 -4.84 -16.64 -0.04
N ILE A 106 -3.61 -16.16 0.10
CA ILE A 106 -2.73 -16.53 1.23
C ILE A 106 -3.27 -15.94 2.53
N ASP A 107 -3.80 -14.72 2.49
CA ASP A 107 -4.35 -14.04 3.66
C ASP A 107 -5.46 -14.87 4.31
N SER A 108 -6.40 -15.37 3.52
CA SER A 108 -7.50 -16.23 3.98
C SER A 108 -7.02 -17.58 4.52
N MET A 109 -5.92 -18.12 3.98
CA MET A 109 -5.33 -19.37 4.45
C MET A 109 -4.60 -19.22 5.80
N THR A 110 -4.08 -18.02 6.06
CA THR A 110 -3.38 -17.69 7.32
C THR A 110 -4.30 -17.11 8.39
N SER A 111 -5.52 -16.68 8.01
CA SER A 111 -6.49 -16.07 8.93
C SER A 111 -7.21 -17.12 9.77
N PRO A 112 -7.33 -16.90 11.10
CA PRO A 112 -8.17 -17.74 11.96
C PRO A 112 -9.68 -17.50 11.73
N VAL A 113 -10.07 -16.46 10.99
CA VAL A 113 -11.48 -16.09 10.73
C VAL A 113 -11.82 -16.34 9.26
N LYS A 114 -12.71 -17.31 9.00
CA LYS A 114 -13.17 -17.75 7.66
C LYS A 114 -14.34 -16.93 7.09
N ALA A 115 -14.35 -15.62 7.31
CA ALA A 115 -15.49 -14.77 6.94
C ALA A 115 -15.41 -14.19 5.51
N ASP A 116 -14.66 -14.81 4.61
CA ASP A 116 -14.50 -14.33 3.24
C ASP A 116 -14.96 -15.35 2.19
N ASN A 117 -15.18 -14.89 0.96
CA ASN A 117 -15.65 -15.70 -0.16
C ASN A 117 -14.57 -16.64 -0.72
N SER A 118 -13.72 -17.20 0.15
CA SER A 118 -12.59 -18.06 -0.22
C SER A 118 -12.93 -19.54 -0.08
N ILE A 119 -12.37 -20.35 -0.97
CA ILE A 119 -12.45 -21.80 -0.82
C ILE A 119 -11.65 -22.27 0.40
N SER A 120 -12.14 -23.32 1.07
CA SER A 120 -11.34 -23.99 2.10
C SER A 120 -10.44 -25.02 1.43
N TRP A 121 -9.11 -24.81 1.52
CA TRP A 121 -8.10 -25.75 1.04
C TRP A 121 -7.94 -27.01 1.91
N PRO A 122 -8.03 -26.94 3.26
CA PRO A 122 -8.06 -28.15 4.09
C PRO A 122 -9.20 -29.09 3.68
N GLY A 123 -8.87 -30.35 3.40
CA GLY A 123 -9.84 -31.37 2.98
C GLY A 123 -10.09 -31.46 1.46
N GLN A 124 -9.55 -30.54 0.64
CA GLN A 124 -9.61 -30.70 -0.82
C GLN A 124 -8.70 -31.84 -1.28
N ASP A 125 -9.24 -32.79 -2.04
CA ASP A 125 -8.49 -33.90 -2.62
C ASP A 125 -7.71 -33.48 -3.88
N ALA A 126 -6.83 -34.35 -4.38
CA ALA A 126 -5.97 -34.04 -5.51
C ALA A 126 -6.75 -33.64 -6.78
N ALA A 127 -7.88 -34.31 -7.05
CA ALA A 127 -8.71 -34.05 -8.22
C ALA A 127 -9.40 -32.68 -8.12
N ALA A 128 -9.93 -32.32 -6.95
CA ALA A 128 -10.51 -31.01 -6.72
C ALA A 128 -9.46 -29.90 -6.89
N ARG A 129 -8.26 -30.07 -6.31
CA ARG A 129 -7.16 -29.09 -6.45
C ARG A 129 -6.77 -28.87 -7.92
N GLN A 130 -6.70 -29.94 -8.72
CA GLN A 130 -6.39 -29.86 -10.15
C GLN A 130 -7.46 -29.06 -10.93
N LEU A 131 -8.74 -29.23 -10.59
CA LEU A 131 -9.83 -28.50 -11.22
C LEU A 131 -9.88 -27.02 -10.79
N LEU A 132 -9.61 -26.76 -9.50
CA LEU A 132 -9.61 -25.41 -8.92
C LEU A 132 -8.42 -24.59 -9.42
N LEU A 133 -7.21 -25.16 -9.45
CA LEU A 133 -5.98 -24.54 -9.96
C LEU A 133 -5.80 -24.78 -11.46
N ASN A 134 -6.86 -24.54 -12.23
CA ASN A 134 -6.80 -24.57 -13.68
C ASN A 134 -6.58 -23.15 -14.22
N MET A 135 -5.52 -22.96 -15.01
CA MET A 135 -5.13 -21.65 -15.56
C MET A 135 -6.23 -20.96 -16.39
N ASP A 136 -7.14 -21.74 -17.00
CA ASP A 136 -8.24 -21.24 -17.83
C ASP A 136 -9.56 -21.11 -17.05
N ALA A 137 -9.56 -21.45 -15.77
CA ALA A 137 -10.73 -21.32 -14.89
C ALA A 137 -10.59 -20.19 -13.88
N VAL A 138 -9.43 -19.53 -13.82
CA VAL A 138 -9.13 -18.50 -12.82
C VAL A 138 -8.56 -17.23 -13.44
N GLU A 139 -8.82 -16.12 -12.77
CA GLU A 139 -8.26 -14.80 -13.07
C GLU A 139 -7.69 -14.19 -11.79
N VAL A 140 -6.92 -13.11 -11.96
CA VAL A 140 -6.41 -12.32 -10.84
C VAL A 140 -7.57 -11.72 -10.06
N ASP A 141 -7.62 -11.98 -8.75
CA ASP A 141 -8.57 -11.36 -7.84
C ASP A 141 -7.99 -10.06 -7.28
N ASP A 142 -8.61 -8.93 -7.59
CA ASP A 142 -8.28 -7.61 -7.06
C ASP A 142 -8.96 -7.30 -5.71
N GLY A 143 -9.71 -8.27 -5.18
CA GLY A 143 -10.49 -8.20 -3.95
C GLY A 143 -9.69 -8.39 -2.65
N GLY A 144 -8.38 -8.65 -2.71
CA GLY A 144 -7.55 -8.91 -1.53
C GLY A 144 -7.60 -7.80 -0.47
N PRO A 145 -7.25 -8.12 0.79
CA PRO A 145 -7.21 -7.15 1.87
C PRO A 145 -6.13 -6.08 1.62
N ILE A 146 -6.37 -4.89 2.14
CA ILE A 146 -5.44 -3.75 2.09
C ILE A 146 -5.52 -3.05 3.43
N GLU A 147 -4.37 -2.87 4.07
CA GLU A 147 -4.25 -2.14 5.34
C GLU A 147 -3.45 -0.85 5.13
N LEU A 148 -3.99 0.25 5.65
CA LEU A 148 -3.28 1.52 5.65
C LEU A 148 -2.23 1.51 6.77
N ARG A 149 -1.14 2.26 6.56
CA ARG A 149 -0.20 2.55 7.65
C ARG A 149 -0.90 3.34 8.76
N ARG A 150 -0.35 3.33 9.96
CA ARG A 150 -0.91 4.04 11.12
C ARG A 150 -0.98 5.55 10.85
N GLU A 151 0.06 6.11 10.25
CA GLU A 151 0.16 7.52 9.88
C GLU A 151 -0.81 7.90 8.76
N GLU A 152 -1.08 6.96 7.84
CA GLU A 152 -2.09 7.11 6.78
C GLU A 152 -3.52 6.86 7.29
N SER A 153 -3.67 6.30 8.48
CA SER A 153 -4.97 6.17 9.15
C SER A 153 -5.30 7.41 9.96
N PHE A 154 -4.27 8.13 10.43
CA PHE A 154 -4.45 9.43 11.08
C PHE A 154 -4.75 10.51 10.03
N VAL A 155 -5.82 11.25 10.28
CA VAL A 155 -6.25 12.39 9.46
C VAL A 155 -6.34 13.57 10.41
N TYR A 156 -5.58 14.63 10.21
CA TYR A 156 -5.80 15.83 10.99
C TYR A 156 -7.00 16.59 10.41
N LEU A 157 -8.00 16.87 11.25
CA LEU A 157 -9.10 17.79 10.98
C LEU A 157 -9.22 18.75 12.17
N PRO A 158 -9.21 20.08 11.97
CA PRO A 158 -9.20 21.07 13.05
C PRO A 158 -10.48 21.17 13.90
N ASP A 159 -11.55 20.44 13.60
CA ASP A 159 -12.79 20.41 14.40
C ASP A 159 -13.06 18.99 14.91
N GLU A 160 -13.59 18.88 16.13
CA GLU A 160 -13.89 17.62 16.80
C GLU A 160 -15.42 17.41 16.88
N GLY A 161 -15.92 16.37 16.23
CA GLY A 161 -17.35 16.02 16.25
C GLY A 161 -17.77 15.03 15.16
N ARG A 162 -19.03 14.61 15.17
CA ARG A 162 -19.58 13.57 14.26
C ARG A 162 -19.36 13.85 12.77
N SER A 163 -19.33 15.13 12.37
CA SER A 163 -19.03 15.51 10.98
C SER A 163 -17.56 15.23 10.62
N ALA A 164 -16.64 15.43 11.55
CA ALA A 164 -15.23 15.11 11.37
C ALA A 164 -15.00 13.61 11.29
N ASP A 165 -15.70 12.80 12.10
CA ASP A 165 -15.59 11.33 12.08
C ASP A 165 -16.00 10.75 10.72
N ARG A 166 -17.15 11.19 10.19
CA ARG A 166 -17.59 10.82 8.85
C ARG A 166 -16.55 11.21 7.80
N LYS A 167 -15.96 12.40 7.91
CA LYS A 167 -14.95 12.87 6.95
C LYS A 167 -13.65 12.06 7.03
N ARG A 168 -13.21 11.68 8.23
CA ARG A 168 -12.06 10.78 8.44
C ARG A 168 -12.29 9.44 7.75
N GLU A 169 -13.48 8.88 7.89
CA GLU A 169 -13.88 7.62 7.26
C GLU A 169 -13.93 7.72 5.73
N GLU A 170 -14.49 8.82 5.19
CA GLU A 170 -14.48 9.09 3.74
C GLU A 170 -13.05 9.15 3.18
N ILE A 171 -12.13 9.83 3.89
CA ILE A 171 -10.72 9.93 3.50
C ILE A 171 -10.02 8.57 3.59
N ARG A 172 -10.28 7.82 4.67
CA ARG A 172 -9.74 6.47 4.86
C ARG A 172 -10.17 5.56 3.70
N GLN A 173 -11.44 5.60 3.31
CA GLN A 173 -11.95 4.80 2.22
C GLN A 173 -11.40 5.26 0.86
N ALA A 174 -11.24 6.57 0.63
CA ALA A 174 -10.59 7.09 -0.57
C ALA A 174 -9.14 6.59 -0.71
N ARG A 175 -8.37 6.58 0.39
CA ARG A 175 -6.98 6.03 0.43
C ARG A 175 -6.95 4.54 0.09
N LEU A 176 -7.88 3.76 0.63
CA LEU A 176 -8.01 2.33 0.30
C LEU A 176 -8.40 2.12 -1.17
N ASN A 177 -9.33 2.92 -1.68
CA ASN A 177 -9.76 2.85 -3.07
C ASN A 177 -8.61 3.21 -4.03
N ASP A 178 -7.79 4.20 -3.69
CA ASP A 178 -6.57 4.53 -4.46
C ASP A 178 -5.58 3.35 -4.48
N LYS A 179 -5.27 2.75 -3.32
CA LYS A 179 -4.39 1.57 -3.27
C LYS A 179 -4.96 0.39 -4.06
N ARG A 180 -6.28 0.16 -3.98
CA ARG A 180 -6.97 -0.89 -4.75
C ARG A 180 -6.91 -0.63 -6.26
N ARG A 181 -7.14 0.61 -6.70
CA ARG A 181 -6.98 1.04 -8.10
C ARG A 181 -5.55 0.83 -8.60
N ARG A 182 -4.56 1.05 -7.73
CA ARG A 182 -3.13 0.74 -8.00
C ARG A 182 -2.80 -0.75 -7.94
N GLY A 183 -3.81 -1.61 -7.79
CA GLY A 183 -3.68 -3.07 -7.85
C GLY A 183 -3.17 -3.73 -6.56
N TRP A 184 -3.11 -3.01 -5.43
CA TRP A 184 -2.57 -3.59 -4.19
C TRP A 184 -3.38 -4.79 -3.69
N GLY A 185 -4.67 -4.87 -4.01
CA GLY A 185 -5.53 -6.02 -3.68
C GLY A 185 -5.29 -7.26 -4.56
N THR A 186 -4.45 -7.15 -5.60
CA THR A 186 -4.16 -8.28 -6.52
C THR A 186 -3.10 -9.23 -5.98
N VAL A 187 -2.34 -8.81 -4.98
CA VAL A 187 -1.24 -9.57 -4.38
C VAL A 187 -1.59 -10.03 -2.98
N SER A 188 -0.90 -11.05 -2.48
CA SER A 188 -0.97 -11.49 -1.08
C SER A 188 -0.58 -10.34 -0.15
N TRP A 189 -1.51 -9.90 0.71
CA TRP A 189 -1.22 -8.82 1.65
C TRP A 189 -0.26 -9.28 2.74
N TYR A 190 -0.43 -10.50 3.22
CA TYR A 190 0.41 -11.16 4.20
C TYR A 190 1.88 -11.16 3.77
N SER A 191 2.14 -11.44 2.50
CA SER A 191 3.50 -11.53 1.97
C SER A 191 4.09 -10.18 1.55
N TYR A 192 3.28 -9.30 0.96
CA TYR A 192 3.79 -8.10 0.28
C TYR A 192 3.27 -6.77 0.83
N GLY A 193 2.16 -6.76 1.57
CA GLY A 193 1.52 -5.57 2.12
C GLY A 193 2.46 -4.68 2.94
N PRO A 194 3.18 -5.21 3.95
CA PRO A 194 4.17 -4.45 4.70
C PRO A 194 5.26 -3.84 3.83
N PHE A 195 5.77 -4.59 2.84
CA PHE A 195 6.80 -4.11 1.92
C PHE A 195 6.28 -3.03 0.97
N LEU A 196 5.07 -3.18 0.42
CA LEU A 196 4.44 -2.15 -0.42
C LEU A 196 4.22 -0.85 0.35
N ASN A 197 3.77 -0.94 1.61
CA ASN A 197 3.62 0.20 2.50
C ASN A 197 4.97 0.88 2.78
N TRP A 198 6.00 0.09 3.09
CA TRP A 198 7.37 0.61 3.28
C TRP A 198 7.89 1.28 2.00
N LEU A 199 7.74 0.65 0.85
CA LEU A 199 8.24 1.14 -0.44
C LEU A 199 7.58 2.47 -0.84
N GLU A 200 6.24 2.56 -0.74
CA GLU A 200 5.51 3.81 -0.98
C GLU A 200 5.98 4.91 -0.02
N GLU A 201 6.24 4.59 1.24
CA GLU A 201 6.75 5.56 2.21
C GLU A 201 8.16 6.06 1.86
N GLN A 202 9.10 5.17 1.57
CA GLN A 202 10.47 5.56 1.22
C GLN A 202 10.49 6.45 -0.05
N LEU A 203 9.66 6.10 -1.03
CA LEU A 203 9.56 6.81 -2.29
C LEU A 203 8.77 8.12 -2.19
N ALA A 204 7.73 8.17 -1.35
CA ALA A 204 7.06 9.42 -0.99
C ALA A 204 7.99 10.33 -0.18
N GLY A 205 8.84 9.75 0.67
CA GLY A 205 9.87 10.43 1.45
C GLY A 205 10.99 11.04 0.60
N ALA A 206 11.23 10.57 -0.62
CA ALA A 206 12.13 11.27 -1.54
C ALA A 206 11.63 12.70 -1.88
N THR A 207 10.41 13.07 -1.44
CA THR A 207 9.87 14.43 -1.46
C THR A 207 9.68 14.98 -0.04
N TYR A 208 9.67 16.32 0.10
CA TYR A 208 9.53 16.98 1.40
C TYR A 208 8.22 16.58 2.12
N ARG A 209 8.32 16.07 3.36
CA ARG A 209 7.17 15.85 4.26
C ARG A 209 6.88 17.18 4.98
N ASN A 210 5.78 17.83 4.65
CA ASN A 210 5.43 19.15 5.17
C ASN A 210 6.58 20.18 5.01
N GLY A 211 7.25 20.17 3.85
CA GLY A 211 8.37 21.08 3.59
C GLY A 211 9.70 20.70 4.27
N LYS A 212 9.78 19.58 5.00
CA LYS A 212 11.03 19.05 5.60
C LYS A 212 11.55 17.84 4.81
N PRO A 213 12.87 17.69 4.62
CA PRO A 213 13.44 16.48 4.01
C PRO A 213 13.03 15.25 4.83
N SER A 214 12.65 14.16 4.17
CA SER A 214 12.40 12.92 4.89
C SER A 214 13.68 12.28 5.40
N THR A 215 13.56 11.35 6.35
CA THR A 215 14.68 10.53 6.81
C THR A 215 15.35 9.77 5.66
N THR A 216 14.57 9.18 4.75
CA THR A 216 15.09 8.49 3.56
C THR A 216 15.93 9.39 2.67
N PHE A 217 15.49 10.64 2.47
CA PHE A 217 16.23 11.61 1.67
C PHE A 217 17.57 11.97 2.33
N LEU A 218 17.58 12.13 3.66
CA LEU A 218 18.80 12.40 4.42
C LEU A 218 19.76 11.20 4.41
N GLU A 219 19.24 9.98 4.53
CA GLU A 219 20.03 8.75 4.43
C GLU A 219 20.68 8.61 3.04
N LEU A 220 19.93 8.89 1.96
CA LEU A 220 20.49 8.90 0.61
C LEU A 220 21.61 9.93 0.47
N LEU A 221 21.45 11.14 1.04
CA LEU A 221 22.51 12.15 1.03
C LEU A 221 23.78 11.69 1.77
N GLN A 222 23.65 10.89 2.83
CA GLN A 222 24.81 10.30 3.53
C GLN A 222 25.52 9.22 2.70
N GLN A 223 24.86 8.65 1.69
CA GLN A 223 25.43 7.66 0.77
C GLN A 223 26.05 8.30 -0.49
N VAL A 224 26.15 9.63 -0.56
CA VAL A 224 26.86 10.30 -1.67
C VAL A 224 28.32 9.84 -1.69
N GLY A 225 28.78 9.42 -2.87
CA GLY A 225 30.14 8.91 -3.03
C GLY A 225 30.33 7.44 -2.63
N THR A 226 29.29 6.75 -2.15
CA THR A 226 29.34 5.31 -1.90
C THR A 226 28.74 4.52 -3.07
N SER A 227 29.22 3.29 -3.27
CA SER A 227 28.64 2.32 -4.19
C SER A 227 27.92 1.22 -3.38
N PRO A 228 26.79 0.70 -3.87
CA PRO A 228 26.09 -0.40 -3.23
C PRO A 228 27.00 -1.62 -3.04
N THR A 229 26.97 -2.20 -1.85
CA THR A 229 27.76 -3.41 -1.54
C THR A 229 27.15 -4.65 -2.23
N GLY A 230 28.00 -5.61 -2.59
CA GLY A 230 27.56 -6.90 -3.14
C GLY A 230 27.31 -6.94 -4.65
N ALA A 231 27.54 -5.85 -5.39
CA ALA A 231 27.44 -5.83 -6.84
C ALA A 231 28.75 -6.29 -7.51
N ILE A 232 28.66 -7.28 -8.41
CA ILE A 232 29.81 -7.73 -9.25
C ILE A 232 30.26 -6.62 -10.21
N HIS A 233 29.31 -5.76 -10.63
CA HIS A 233 29.57 -4.53 -11.37
C HIS A 233 28.97 -3.36 -10.60
N ALA A 234 29.74 -2.81 -9.68
CA ALA A 234 29.30 -1.68 -8.86
C ALA A 234 28.90 -0.51 -9.76
N PRO A 235 27.67 0.03 -9.64
CA PRO A 235 27.30 1.22 -10.36
C PRO A 235 28.15 2.42 -9.90
N PRO A 236 28.25 3.47 -10.74
CA PRO A 236 28.87 4.72 -10.32
C PRO A 236 28.29 5.20 -8.98
N PRO A 237 29.11 5.80 -8.10
CA PRO A 237 28.64 6.30 -6.82
C PRO A 237 27.49 7.31 -6.97
N LEU A 238 26.61 7.35 -5.98
CA LEU A 238 25.52 8.31 -5.95
C LEU A 238 26.08 9.74 -5.86
N THR A 239 25.51 10.66 -6.64
CA THR A 239 25.82 12.09 -6.55
C THR A 239 24.70 12.86 -5.87
N GLU A 240 25.05 13.96 -5.20
CA GLU A 240 24.06 14.84 -4.57
C GLU A 240 23.04 15.37 -5.59
N GLU A 241 23.47 15.66 -6.81
CA GLU A 241 22.59 16.10 -7.90
C GLU A 241 21.55 15.05 -8.29
N GLN A 242 21.93 13.76 -8.30
CA GLN A 242 21.01 12.66 -8.59
C GLN A 242 19.95 12.55 -7.50
N ILE A 243 20.34 12.68 -6.23
CA ILE A 243 19.41 12.61 -5.10
C ILE A 243 18.46 13.82 -5.13
N LYS A 244 18.99 15.03 -5.36
CA LYS A 244 18.17 16.24 -5.54
C LYS A 244 17.22 16.17 -6.73
N LYS A 245 17.48 15.33 -7.75
CA LYS A 245 16.51 15.13 -8.84
C LYS A 245 15.28 14.35 -8.40
N LEU A 246 15.39 13.47 -7.40
CA LEU A 246 14.27 12.64 -6.92
C LEU A 246 13.11 13.48 -6.39
N VAL A 247 13.39 14.61 -5.74
CA VAL A 247 12.33 15.51 -5.20
C VAL A 247 11.43 16.10 -6.30
N LYS A 248 11.88 16.07 -7.55
CA LYS A 248 11.15 16.61 -8.71
C LYS A 248 10.13 15.62 -9.26
N PHE A 249 10.13 14.37 -8.81
CA PHE A 249 9.25 13.32 -9.28
C PHE A 249 8.39 12.77 -8.15
N ARG A 250 7.27 12.17 -8.51
CA ARG A 250 6.46 11.36 -7.63
C ARG A 250 6.46 9.93 -8.13
N PHE A 251 6.55 8.99 -7.19
CA PHE A 251 6.77 7.58 -7.47
C PHE A 251 5.62 6.72 -6.92
N PRO A 252 4.40 6.81 -7.49
CA PRO A 252 3.28 6.01 -7.03
C PRO A 252 3.57 4.52 -7.24
N VAL A 253 3.40 3.72 -6.20
CA VAL A 253 3.64 2.27 -6.26
C VAL A 253 2.40 1.54 -6.73
N HIS A 254 2.49 0.82 -7.84
CA HIS A 254 1.46 -0.08 -8.35
C HIS A 254 1.86 -1.52 -8.04
N ALA A 255 0.89 -2.39 -7.87
CA ALA A 255 1.11 -3.84 -7.79
C ALA A 255 0.35 -4.52 -8.91
N VAL A 256 1.03 -5.37 -9.67
CA VAL A 256 0.43 -6.10 -10.80
C VAL A 256 0.50 -7.58 -10.52
N GLY A 257 -0.52 -8.10 -9.83
CA GLY A 257 -0.76 -9.53 -9.75
C GLY A 257 -1.06 -10.13 -11.12
N TYR A 258 -0.61 -11.35 -11.35
CA TYR A 258 -0.79 -12.12 -12.58
C TYR A 258 -1.24 -13.54 -12.26
N ASN A 259 -1.83 -14.20 -13.26
CA ASN A 259 -2.18 -15.61 -13.13
C ASN A 259 -0.92 -16.47 -13.23
N TRP A 260 -0.33 -16.78 -12.08
CA TRP A 260 0.91 -17.56 -11.95
C TRP A 260 0.79 -19.03 -12.38
N LEU A 261 -0.40 -19.51 -12.75
CA LEU A 261 -0.59 -20.83 -13.38
C LEU A 261 -0.34 -20.80 -14.90
N LYS A 262 -0.36 -19.61 -15.53
CA LYS A 262 -0.10 -19.44 -16.96
C LYS A 262 1.39 -19.38 -17.25
N SER A 263 1.73 -19.44 -18.54
CA SER A 263 3.09 -19.18 -19.00
C SER A 263 3.56 -17.78 -18.59
N ASN A 264 4.85 -17.65 -18.29
CA ASN A 264 5.46 -16.35 -18.06
C ASN A 264 5.46 -15.47 -19.32
N LEU A 265 5.35 -16.08 -20.51
CA LEU A 265 5.19 -15.33 -21.77
C LEU A 265 3.86 -14.57 -21.77
N ASP A 266 2.76 -15.27 -21.48
CA ASP A 266 1.42 -14.67 -21.41
C ASP A 266 1.33 -13.64 -20.27
N SER A 267 1.92 -13.98 -19.12
CA SER A 267 1.98 -13.07 -17.96
C SER A 267 2.81 -11.81 -18.25
N GLY A 268 3.87 -11.94 -19.07
CA GLY A 268 4.68 -10.83 -19.55
C GLY A 268 3.91 -9.89 -20.48
N GLN A 269 3.12 -10.44 -21.40
CA GLN A 269 2.23 -9.62 -22.24
C GLN A 269 1.16 -8.92 -21.40
N TYR A 270 0.53 -9.64 -20.46
CA TYR A 270 -0.42 -9.05 -19.52
C TYR A 270 0.19 -7.90 -18.70
N LEU A 271 1.43 -8.07 -18.21
CA LEU A 271 2.15 -7.02 -17.50
C LEU A 271 2.41 -5.80 -18.40
N ALA A 272 2.82 -6.01 -19.65
CA ALA A 272 3.02 -4.94 -20.61
C ALA A 272 1.73 -4.13 -20.85
N ASP A 273 0.59 -4.81 -20.98
CA ASP A 273 -0.72 -4.18 -21.14
C ASP A 273 -1.11 -3.37 -19.89
N LYS A 274 -0.83 -3.90 -18.70
CA LYS A 274 -1.04 -3.17 -17.44
C LYS A 274 -0.16 -1.93 -17.31
N ILE A 275 1.11 -2.01 -17.69
CA ILE A 275 2.03 -0.86 -17.72
C ILE A 275 1.51 0.21 -18.69
N ALA A 276 1.05 -0.19 -19.88
CA ALA A 276 0.46 0.73 -20.85
C ALA A 276 -0.80 1.41 -20.30
N ALA A 277 -1.67 0.67 -19.60
CA ALA A 277 -2.86 1.22 -18.96
C ALA A 277 -2.52 2.19 -17.81
N ILE A 278 -1.52 1.87 -16.98
CA ILE A 278 -1.02 2.76 -15.91
C ILE A 278 -0.48 4.06 -16.52
N ARG A 279 0.32 3.97 -17.58
CA ARG A 279 0.84 5.15 -18.30
C ARG A 279 -0.29 6.01 -18.84
N LYS A 280 -1.26 5.39 -19.54
CA LYS A 280 -2.42 6.08 -20.10
C LYS A 280 -3.20 6.81 -19.01
N HIS A 281 -3.46 6.16 -17.88
CA HIS A 281 -4.18 6.75 -16.76
C HIS A 281 -3.54 8.05 -16.26
N TYR A 282 -2.22 8.09 -16.08
CA TYR A 282 -1.53 9.32 -15.67
C TYR A 282 -1.53 10.39 -16.76
N THR A 283 -1.35 10.01 -18.03
CA THR A 283 -1.45 10.94 -19.16
C THR A 283 -2.85 11.57 -19.26
N ASP A 284 -3.92 10.80 -19.06
CA ASP A 284 -5.30 11.30 -19.08
C ASP A 284 -5.57 12.30 -17.94
N LEU A 285 -4.82 12.20 -16.83
CA LEU A 285 -4.88 13.13 -15.70
C LEU A 285 -4.01 14.39 -15.90
N GLY A 286 -3.32 14.52 -17.03
CA GLY A 286 -2.43 15.64 -17.32
C GLY A 286 -1.11 15.62 -16.52
N MET A 287 -0.64 14.42 -16.19
CA MET A 287 0.61 14.17 -15.45
C MET A 287 1.70 13.52 -16.32
#